data_AF-A0A4Q6FMZ9-F1
#
_entry.id   AF-A0A4Q6FMZ9-F1
#
_cell.length_a   1.000
_cell.length_b   1.000
_cell.length_c   1.000
_cell.angle_alpha   90.00
_cell.angle_beta   90.00
_cell.angle_gamma   90.00
#
_symmetry.space_group_name_H-M   'P 1'
#
loop_
_entity.id
_entity.type
_entity.pdbx_description
1 polymer ?
#
loop_
_entity_poly.entity_id
_entity_poly.type
_entity_poly.pdbx_seq_one_letter_code
_entity_poly.pdbx_strand_id
1 'polypeptide(L)'
;MPRTLSTLIKLLLSLGLLSSVAQAGPVVGPKHVFIVYPGQDTIWGSYLFVVNNDSPGPEAFSFPVMLPKETVDFQAQDSLSPQELKLGNDGGVRIDKVFQPGETLMQISFKLPASEGKATASFTAPYAFETFGVFVWQDTLDVQGPQGLDIQKGVNLSGRLFDTYSWIGSLCT
;
A
#
# COMPACT_ATOMS: atom_id res chain seq x y z
N MET A 1 -27.04 -55.24 54.27
CA MET A 1 -27.69 -54.04 53.69
C MET A 1 -26.78 -53.48 52.60
N PRO A 2 -27.32 -53.13 51.42
CA PRO A 2 -26.57 -52.96 50.17
C PRO A 2 -26.35 -51.49 49.77
N ARG A 3 -25.48 -51.25 48.77
CA ARG A 3 -25.45 -50.17 47.73
C ARG A 3 -23.99 -49.89 47.32
N THR A 4 -23.56 -49.74 46.06
CA THR A 4 -24.12 -49.82 44.70
C THR A 4 -22.93 -49.64 43.72
N LEU A 5 -22.96 -50.34 42.59
CA LEU A 5 -22.17 -50.04 41.38
C LEU A 5 -22.47 -48.62 40.85
N SER A 6 -21.47 -47.91 40.32
CA SER A 6 -21.64 -46.99 39.18
C SER A 6 -20.27 -46.66 38.56
N THR A 7 -19.87 -47.20 37.40
CA THR A 7 -20.12 -46.77 35.99
C THR A 7 -19.17 -45.67 35.49
N LEU A 8 -18.76 -45.81 34.21
CA LEU A 8 -17.98 -44.93 33.31
C LEU A 8 -16.46 -45.12 33.35
N ILE A 9 -15.78 -45.85 32.44
CA ILE A 9 -15.86 -45.94 30.96
C ILE A 9 -15.65 -44.59 30.26
N LYS A 10 -14.42 -44.45 29.72
CA LYS A 10 -13.98 -43.77 28.50
C LYS A 10 -14.45 -42.32 28.30
N LEU A 11 -13.51 -41.40 28.48
CA LEU A 11 -13.44 -40.23 27.60
C LEU A 11 -11.99 -40.08 27.12
N LEU A 12 -11.73 -40.59 25.90
CA LEU A 12 -10.61 -40.15 25.10
C LEU A 12 -10.79 -38.65 24.88
N LEU A 13 -10.04 -37.82 25.60
CA LEU A 13 -9.79 -36.46 25.13
C LEU A 13 -8.84 -36.58 23.94
N SER A 14 -9.42 -36.74 22.75
CA SER A 14 -8.78 -36.28 21.52
C SER A 14 -8.64 -34.77 21.65
N LEU A 15 -7.49 -34.31 22.18
CA LEU A 15 -7.02 -32.95 21.98
C LEU A 15 -6.75 -32.78 20.49
N GLY A 16 -7.82 -32.50 19.75
CA GLY A 16 -7.74 -31.81 18.48
C GLY A 16 -7.16 -30.44 18.77
N LEU A 17 -5.83 -30.35 18.73
CA LEU A 17 -5.12 -29.13 18.42
C LEU A 17 -5.58 -28.70 17.02
N LEU A 18 -6.75 -28.07 16.96
CA LEU A 18 -7.13 -27.20 15.87
C LEU A 18 -6.17 -26.02 15.97
N SER A 19 -4.98 -26.19 15.42
CA SER A 19 -4.14 -25.08 15.00
C SER A 19 -4.96 -24.31 13.98
N SER A 20 -5.74 -23.35 14.45
CA SER A 20 -6.27 -22.28 13.64
C SER A 20 -5.06 -21.54 13.09
N VAL A 21 -4.58 -21.98 11.92
CA VAL A 21 -3.75 -21.14 11.06
C VAL A 21 -4.57 -19.87 10.85
N ALA A 22 -4.18 -18.78 11.52
CA ALA A 22 -4.75 -17.48 11.25
C ALA A 22 -4.44 -17.18 9.78
N GLN A 23 -5.45 -17.32 8.93
CA GLN A 23 -5.33 -17.05 7.51
C GLN A 23 -5.15 -15.53 7.38
N ALA A 24 -3.95 -15.10 7.00
CA ALA A 24 -3.65 -13.69 6.83
C ALA A 24 -4.36 -13.20 5.57
N GLY A 25 -5.39 -12.37 5.76
CA GLY A 25 -6.08 -11.70 4.66
C GLY A 25 -5.16 -10.69 3.97
N PRO A 26 -5.63 -10.03 2.90
CA PRO A 26 -4.81 -9.10 2.14
C PRO A 26 -4.27 -7.95 3.01
N VAL A 27 -3.02 -7.58 2.77
CA VAL A 27 -2.33 -6.48 3.47
C VAL A 27 -1.64 -5.56 2.48
N VAL A 28 -1.65 -4.26 2.78
CA VAL A 28 -0.84 -3.29 2.06
C VAL A 28 0.62 -3.46 2.49
N GLY A 29 1.51 -3.66 1.52
CA GLY A 29 2.94 -3.80 1.77
C GLY A 29 3.55 -2.51 2.34
N PRO A 30 4.69 -2.61 3.04
CA PRO A 30 5.24 -1.50 3.83
C PRO A 30 5.99 -0.45 2.99
N LYS A 31 6.11 -0.64 1.67
CA LYS A 31 6.89 0.20 0.77
C LYS A 31 5.99 1.00 -0.16
N HIS A 32 6.19 2.31 -0.14
CA HIS A 32 5.42 3.29 -0.90
C HIS A 32 6.35 4.15 -1.75
N VAL A 33 6.05 4.23 -3.05
CA VAL A 33 6.87 4.93 -4.03
C VAL A 33 6.00 5.96 -4.73
N PHE A 34 6.41 7.22 -4.66
CA PHE A 34 5.81 8.31 -5.41
C PHE A 34 6.78 8.74 -6.50
N ILE A 35 6.33 8.74 -7.74
CA ILE A 35 7.10 9.25 -8.88
C ILE A 35 6.43 10.54 -9.32
N VAL A 36 7.17 11.64 -9.43
CA VAL A 36 6.63 12.94 -9.84
C VAL A 36 7.20 13.37 -11.19
N TYR A 37 6.35 14.00 -12.00
CA TYR A 37 6.61 14.43 -13.36
C TYR A 37 6.22 15.91 -13.51
N PRO A 38 7.05 16.73 -14.17
CA PRO A 38 6.71 18.12 -14.43
C PRO A 38 5.53 18.22 -15.41
N GLY A 39 4.69 19.23 -15.21
CA GLY A 39 3.71 19.70 -16.18
C GLY A 39 3.73 21.23 -16.24
N GLN A 40 2.95 21.82 -17.15
CA GLN A 40 2.98 23.27 -17.38
C GLN A 40 2.43 24.06 -16.18
N ASP A 41 1.24 23.71 -15.71
CA ASP A 41 0.57 24.36 -14.56
C ASP A 41 0.28 23.38 -13.41
N THR A 42 0.75 22.13 -13.53
CA THR A 42 0.50 21.06 -12.57
C THR A 42 1.67 20.11 -12.46
N ILE A 43 1.78 19.42 -11.34
CA ILE A 43 2.68 18.28 -11.19
C ILE A 43 1.85 17.00 -11.32
N TRP A 44 2.28 16.10 -12.20
CA TRP A 44 1.70 14.77 -12.30
C TRP A 44 2.49 13.82 -11.41
N GLY A 45 1.84 12.78 -10.91
CA GLY A 45 2.54 11.74 -10.17
C GLY A 45 1.92 10.36 -10.32
N SER A 46 2.72 9.36 -10.03
CA SER A 46 2.33 7.95 -9.93
C SER A 46 2.65 7.49 -8.52
N TYR A 47 1.65 6.94 -7.84
CA TYR A 47 1.79 6.29 -6.54
C TYR A 47 1.77 4.78 -6.72
N LEU A 48 2.85 4.11 -6.34
CA LEU A 48 3.04 2.67 -6.46
C LEU A 48 3.24 2.02 -5.09
N PHE A 49 2.60 0.88 -4.89
CA PHE A 49 2.72 0.04 -3.70
C PHE A 49 2.23 -1.38 -4.02
N VAL A 50 2.58 -2.34 -3.19
CA VAL A 50 2.14 -3.74 -3.36
C VAL A 50 1.05 -4.05 -2.36
N VAL A 51 0.06 -4.84 -2.76
CA VAL A 51 -0.87 -5.52 -1.85
C VAL A 51 -0.58 -7.01 -1.95
N ASN A 52 -0.36 -7.66 -0.82
CA ASN A 52 -0.12 -9.10 -0.76
C ASN A 52 -1.36 -9.80 -0.20
N ASN A 53 -1.81 -10.87 -0.86
CA ASN A 53 -2.85 -11.75 -0.36
C ASN A 53 -2.28 -13.15 -0.10
N ASP A 54 -1.96 -13.44 1.16
CA ASP A 54 -1.43 -14.74 1.59
C ASP A 54 -2.53 -15.80 1.76
N SER A 55 -3.80 -15.44 1.57
CA SER A 55 -4.87 -16.43 1.56
C SER A 55 -4.73 -17.37 0.36
N PRO A 56 -5.13 -18.66 0.52
CA PRO A 56 -5.16 -19.63 -0.58
C PRO A 56 -6.22 -19.31 -1.65
N GLY A 57 -7.05 -18.28 -1.46
CA GLY A 57 -8.11 -17.90 -2.38
C GLY A 57 -8.29 -16.39 -2.50
N PRO A 58 -9.15 -15.95 -3.44
CA PRO A 58 -9.43 -14.53 -3.63
C PRO A 58 -10.12 -13.93 -2.40
N GLU A 59 -9.66 -12.76 -1.98
CA GLU A 59 -10.18 -12.07 -0.78
C GLU A 59 -10.55 -10.62 -1.10
N ALA A 60 -11.70 -10.18 -0.59
CA ALA A 60 -12.13 -8.80 -0.70
C ALA A 60 -11.40 -7.96 0.35
N PHE A 61 -10.81 -6.83 -0.07
CA PHE A 61 -10.10 -5.94 0.83
C PHE A 61 -10.41 -4.48 0.50
N SER A 62 -10.66 -3.70 1.56
CA SER A 62 -10.99 -2.28 1.49
C SER A 62 -10.02 -1.49 2.35
N PHE A 63 -9.29 -0.56 1.74
CA PHE A 63 -8.30 0.25 2.45
C PHE A 63 -8.19 1.66 1.88
N PRO A 64 -7.82 2.64 2.72
CA PRO A 64 -7.56 4.02 2.29
C PRO A 64 -6.25 4.13 1.50
N VAL A 65 -6.20 5.08 0.56
CA VAL A 65 -5.03 5.37 -0.27
C VAL A 65 -4.28 6.57 0.31
N MET A 66 -2.96 6.49 0.33
CA MET A 66 -2.08 7.57 0.79
C MET A 66 -1.80 8.60 -0.32
N LEU A 67 -2.85 9.22 -0.88
CA LEU A 67 -2.66 10.33 -1.83
C LEU A 67 -2.30 11.63 -1.10
N PRO A 68 -1.55 12.55 -1.74
CA PRO A 68 -1.39 13.90 -1.22
C PRO A 68 -2.74 14.59 -1.00
N LYS A 69 -2.84 15.40 0.06
CA LYS A 69 -4.07 16.15 0.38
C LYS A 69 -4.45 17.13 -0.73
N GLU A 70 -3.45 17.69 -1.42
CA GLU A 70 -3.62 18.68 -2.48
C GLU A 70 -3.96 18.06 -3.84
N THR A 71 -4.18 16.74 -3.92
CA THR A 71 -4.58 16.08 -5.16
C THR A 71 -5.91 16.63 -5.69
N VAL A 72 -5.90 17.15 -6.92
CA VAL A 72 -7.09 17.70 -7.61
C VAL A 72 -7.73 16.73 -8.60
N ASP A 73 -6.97 15.71 -9.02
CA ASP A 73 -7.43 14.67 -9.93
C ASP A 73 -6.61 13.40 -9.71
N PHE A 74 -7.23 12.23 -9.91
CA PHE A 74 -6.57 10.94 -9.78
C PHE A 74 -7.22 9.89 -10.70
N GLN A 75 -6.42 8.92 -11.13
CA GLN A 75 -6.85 7.89 -12.06
C GLN A 75 -6.27 6.52 -11.70
N ALA A 76 -7.11 5.49 -11.76
CA ALA A 76 -6.69 4.10 -11.66
C ALA A 76 -5.81 3.71 -12.85
N GLN A 77 -4.83 2.83 -12.63
CA GLN A 77 -3.96 2.28 -13.69
C GLN A 77 -3.93 0.75 -13.63
N ASP A 78 -3.72 0.13 -14.79
CA ASP A 78 -3.52 -1.31 -15.11
C ASP A 78 -4.15 -2.34 -14.16
N SER A 79 -3.65 -2.43 -12.94
CA SER A 79 -4.11 -3.28 -11.82
C SER A 79 -5.47 -2.92 -11.21
N LEU A 80 -5.96 -1.71 -11.47
CA LEU A 80 -7.10 -1.14 -10.77
C LEU A 80 -8.12 -0.62 -11.79
N SER A 81 -9.35 -1.09 -11.66
CA SER A 81 -10.47 -0.57 -12.44
C SER A 81 -11.02 0.71 -11.80
N PRO A 82 -11.57 1.66 -12.59
CA PRO A 82 -12.10 2.91 -12.04
C PRO A 82 -13.18 2.71 -10.97
N GLN A 83 -13.95 1.63 -11.03
CA GLN A 83 -15.03 1.33 -10.07
C GLN A 83 -14.52 0.83 -8.71
N GLU A 84 -13.27 0.33 -8.67
CA GLU A 84 -12.61 -0.10 -7.44
C GLU A 84 -12.03 1.09 -6.65
N LEU A 85 -11.91 2.28 -7.27
CA LEU A 85 -11.60 3.53 -6.58
C LEU A 85 -12.88 4.22 -6.11
N LYS A 86 -12.94 4.49 -4.80
CA LYS A 86 -14.07 5.18 -4.20
C LYS A 86 -13.61 6.42 -3.44
N LEU A 87 -14.42 7.47 -3.53
CA LEU A 87 -14.28 8.63 -2.65
C LEU A 87 -14.92 8.28 -1.30
N GLY A 88 -14.15 8.37 -0.23
CA GLY A 88 -14.62 8.27 1.15
C GLY A 88 -15.39 9.52 1.58
N ASN A 89 -16.15 9.39 2.66
CA ASN A 89 -16.94 10.50 3.23
C ASN A 89 -16.06 11.63 3.80
N ASP A 90 -14.79 11.34 4.07
CA ASP A 90 -13.75 12.26 4.52
C ASP A 90 -13.05 12.98 3.35
N GLY A 91 -13.45 12.71 2.12
CA GLY A 91 -12.79 13.19 0.90
C GLY A 91 -11.52 12.41 0.54
N GLY A 92 -11.16 11.38 1.33
CA GLY A 92 -10.04 10.49 1.01
C GLY A 92 -10.40 9.49 -0.08
N VAL A 93 -9.39 8.91 -0.74
CA VAL A 93 -9.61 7.85 -1.73
C VAL A 93 -9.45 6.49 -1.06
N ARG A 94 -10.30 5.53 -1.42
CA ARG A 94 -10.23 4.14 -0.97
C ARG A 94 -10.19 3.20 -2.16
N ILE A 95 -9.55 2.05 -1.98
CA ILE A 95 -9.61 0.93 -2.91
C ILE A 95 -10.49 -0.15 -2.30
N ASP A 96 -11.50 -0.58 -3.04
CA ASP A 96 -12.33 -1.75 -2.75
C ASP A 96 -12.12 -2.76 -3.88
N LYS A 97 -11.33 -3.80 -3.63
CA LYS A 97 -10.92 -4.78 -4.65
C LYS A 97 -10.90 -6.19 -4.10
N VAL A 98 -11.15 -7.16 -4.98
CA VAL A 98 -10.88 -8.59 -4.71
C VAL A 98 -9.47 -8.89 -5.19
N PHE A 99 -8.59 -9.26 -4.27
CA PHE A 99 -7.21 -9.62 -4.56
C PHE A 99 -7.10 -11.14 -4.76
N GLN A 100 -6.47 -11.56 -5.85
CA GLN A 100 -6.08 -12.96 -6.05
C GLN A 100 -4.92 -13.32 -5.11
N PRO A 101 -4.68 -14.60 -4.78
CA PRO A 101 -3.52 -15.01 -4.01
C PRO A 101 -2.20 -14.49 -4.61
N GLY A 102 -1.30 -14.03 -3.75
CA GLY A 102 0.01 -13.47 -4.10
C GLY A 102 0.05 -11.95 -4.14
N GLU A 103 1.11 -11.42 -4.77
CA GLU A 103 1.40 -9.99 -4.83
C GLU A 103 0.68 -9.32 -6.00
N THR A 104 0.08 -8.17 -5.73
CA THR A 104 -0.50 -7.28 -6.74
C THR A 104 0.17 -5.91 -6.64
N LEU A 105 0.88 -5.50 -7.69
CA LEU A 105 1.38 -4.14 -7.81
C LEU A 105 0.23 -3.20 -8.12
N MET A 106 0.01 -2.23 -7.24
CA MET A 106 -0.99 -1.18 -7.39
C MET A 106 -0.35 0.09 -7.92
N GLN A 107 -1.05 0.77 -8.83
CA GLN A 107 -0.65 2.10 -9.30
C GLN A 107 -1.85 3.04 -9.40
N ILE A 108 -1.67 4.25 -8.88
CA ILE A 108 -2.64 5.35 -8.99
C ILE A 108 -1.91 6.58 -9.50
N SER A 109 -2.38 7.13 -10.61
CA SER A 109 -1.91 8.44 -11.08
C SER A 109 -2.64 9.54 -10.33
N PHE A 110 -1.95 10.64 -10.01
CA PHE A 110 -2.52 11.80 -9.35
C PHE A 110 -1.99 13.09 -9.96
N LYS A 111 -2.73 14.18 -9.73
CA LYS A 111 -2.39 15.53 -10.19
C LYS A 111 -2.40 16.50 -9.02
N LEU A 112 -1.34 17.29 -8.92
CA LEU A 112 -1.21 18.39 -7.97
C LEU A 112 -1.32 19.72 -8.70
N PRO A 113 -2.05 20.70 -8.15
CA PRO A 113 -2.01 22.06 -8.66
C PRO A 113 -0.63 22.66 -8.40
N ALA A 114 -0.08 23.35 -9.39
CA ALA A 114 1.11 24.15 -9.21
C ALA A 114 0.76 25.64 -9.36
N SER A 115 1.41 26.48 -8.56
CA SER A 115 1.30 27.93 -8.64
C SER A 115 2.70 28.52 -8.54
N GLU A 116 3.02 29.48 -9.42
CA GLU A 116 4.33 30.14 -9.44
C GLU A 116 5.52 29.17 -9.56
N GLY A 117 5.33 28.05 -10.29
CA GLY A 117 6.35 27.02 -10.46
C GLY A 117 6.57 26.13 -9.23
N LYS A 118 5.67 26.15 -8.24
CA LYS A 118 5.74 25.35 -7.03
C LYS A 118 4.45 24.57 -6.81
N ALA A 119 4.56 23.35 -6.27
CA ALA A 119 3.43 22.57 -5.78
C ALA A 119 3.76 22.06 -4.37
N THR A 120 2.72 21.84 -3.57
CA THR A 120 2.85 21.22 -2.24
C THR A 120 2.19 19.86 -2.28
N ALA A 121 2.80 18.89 -1.61
CA ALA A 121 2.26 17.55 -1.41
C ALA A 121 2.36 17.20 0.08
N SER A 122 1.22 17.18 0.75
CA SER A 122 1.08 16.82 2.16
C SER A 122 0.50 15.42 2.27
N PHE A 123 1.19 14.52 2.98
CA PHE A 123 0.78 13.13 3.12
C PHE A 123 0.29 12.86 4.53
N THR A 124 -0.76 12.03 4.64
CA THR A 124 -1.18 11.42 5.91
C THR A 124 -1.22 9.93 5.69
N ALA A 125 -0.35 9.20 6.38
CA ALA A 125 -0.30 7.75 6.27
C ALA A 125 -1.49 7.14 7.02
N PRO A 126 -2.38 6.40 6.34
CA PRO A 126 -3.56 5.85 6.98
C PRO A 126 -3.28 4.47 7.62
N TYR A 127 -2.06 3.97 7.49
CA TYR A 127 -1.54 2.74 8.07
C TYR A 127 -0.03 2.87 8.30
N ALA A 128 0.53 1.97 9.10
CA ALA A 128 1.97 1.88 9.28
C ALA A 128 2.67 1.50 7.96
N PHE A 129 3.84 2.09 7.73
CA PHE A 129 4.72 1.77 6.60
C PHE A 129 6.17 1.84 7.06
N GLU A 130 7.08 1.21 6.30
CA GLU A 130 8.52 1.22 6.60
C GLU A 130 9.29 2.11 5.64
N THR A 131 8.91 2.13 4.36
CA THR A 131 9.62 2.90 3.32
C THR A 131 8.66 3.84 2.60
N PHE A 132 9.05 5.10 2.51
CA PHE A 132 8.38 6.13 1.73
C PHE A 132 9.43 6.88 0.90
N GLY A 133 9.35 6.73 -0.42
CA GLY A 133 10.30 7.33 -1.36
C GLY A 133 9.62 8.23 -2.38
N VAL A 134 10.26 9.36 -2.69
CA VAL A 134 9.85 10.29 -3.74
C VAL A 134 10.91 10.30 -4.84
N PHE A 135 10.48 10.03 -6.06
CA PHE A 135 11.34 9.89 -7.23
C PHE A 135 10.97 10.96 -8.24
N VAL A 136 11.95 11.73 -8.70
CA VAL A 136 11.72 12.79 -9.68
C VAL A 136 12.08 12.28 -11.06
N TRP A 137 11.13 12.35 -11.99
CA TRP A 137 11.37 11.99 -13.37
C TRP A 137 12.26 13.03 -14.05
N GLN A 138 13.50 12.62 -14.34
CA GLN A 138 14.56 13.50 -14.87
C GLN A 138 14.86 14.64 -13.87
N ASP A 139 16.00 15.33 -14.00
CA ASP A 139 16.39 16.41 -13.05
C ASP A 139 15.59 17.71 -13.26
N THR A 140 14.26 17.58 -13.43
CA THR A 140 13.35 18.63 -13.90
C THR A 140 12.63 19.36 -12.78
N LEU A 141 12.56 18.77 -11.59
CA LEU A 141 11.94 19.35 -10.41
C LEU A 141 12.93 19.39 -9.24
N ASP A 142 12.93 20.50 -8.51
CA ASP A 142 13.50 20.52 -7.18
C ASP A 142 12.44 20.08 -6.16
N VAL A 143 12.73 19.00 -5.43
CA VAL A 143 11.85 18.46 -4.39
C VAL A 143 12.52 18.68 -3.05
N GLN A 144 11.77 19.28 -2.13
CA GLN A 144 12.17 19.55 -0.75
C GLN A 144 11.21 18.81 0.18
N GLY A 145 11.73 18.25 1.27
CA GLY A 145 10.94 17.48 2.22
C GLY A 145 11.56 17.46 3.61
N PRO A 146 10.86 16.85 4.58
CA PRO A 146 11.36 16.71 5.94
C PRO A 146 12.66 15.89 5.97
N GLN A 147 13.45 16.08 7.04
CA GLN A 147 14.65 15.27 7.26
C GLN A 147 14.29 13.78 7.31
N GLY A 148 15.04 12.96 6.56
CA GLY A 148 14.81 11.51 6.46
C GLY A 148 13.92 11.06 5.32
N LEU A 149 13.33 11.99 4.53
CA LEU A 149 12.62 11.63 3.31
C LEU A 149 13.62 11.20 2.22
N ASP A 150 13.43 10.01 1.64
CA ASP A 150 14.22 9.56 0.49
C ASP A 150 13.74 10.24 -0.79
N ILE A 151 14.56 11.16 -1.30
CA ILE A 151 14.32 11.85 -2.56
C ILE A 151 15.41 11.45 -3.55
N GLN A 152 15.03 10.73 -4.60
CA GLN A 152 15.94 10.36 -5.69
C GLN A 152 15.58 11.16 -6.94
N LYS A 153 16.56 11.88 -7.49
CA LYS A 153 16.40 12.70 -8.71
C LYS A 153 17.07 12.03 -9.91
N GLY A 154 16.67 12.41 -11.13
CA GLY A 154 17.32 11.95 -12.35
C GLY A 154 17.14 10.46 -12.65
N VAL A 155 16.12 9.83 -12.08
CA VAL A 155 15.97 8.37 -12.15
C VAL A 155 15.49 7.94 -13.54
N ASN A 156 16.23 7.04 -14.18
CA ASN A 156 15.75 6.35 -15.37
C ASN A 156 14.71 5.30 -14.95
N LEU A 157 13.45 5.59 -15.23
CA LEU A 157 12.31 4.75 -14.92
C LEU A 157 12.10 3.61 -15.94
N SER A 158 12.79 3.66 -17.09
CA SER A 158 12.64 2.66 -18.14
C SER A 158 13.23 1.31 -17.69
N GLY A 159 12.38 0.27 -17.67
CA GLY A 159 12.78 -1.09 -17.31
C GLY A 159 13.05 -1.32 -15.82
N ARG A 160 12.77 -0.35 -14.94
CA ARG A 160 12.89 -0.53 -13.49
C ARG A 160 11.72 -1.33 -12.94
N LEU A 161 12.05 -2.37 -12.16
CA LEU A 161 11.08 -3.13 -11.37
C LEU A 161 10.79 -2.42 -10.05
N PHE A 162 9.61 -2.66 -9.46
CA PHE A 162 9.22 -2.07 -8.19
C PHE A 162 10.28 -2.26 -7.09
N ASP A 163 10.92 -3.44 -7.06
CA ASP A 163 11.96 -3.77 -6.09
C ASP A 163 13.21 -2.90 -6.20
N THR A 164 13.49 -2.36 -7.38
CA THR A 164 14.66 -1.50 -7.62
C THR A 164 14.50 -0.05 -7.15
N TYR A 165 13.29 0.34 -6.70
CA TYR A 165 13.09 1.58 -5.94
C TYR A 165 13.51 1.35 -4.49
N SER A 166 14.80 1.16 -4.25
CA SER A 166 15.35 0.89 -2.93
C SER A 166 16.19 2.06 -2.42
N TRP A 167 16.28 2.12 -1.09
CA TRP A 167 17.19 2.99 -0.37
C TRP A 167 18.63 2.56 -0.65
N ILE A 168 19.47 3.46 -1.20
CA ILE A 168 20.92 3.19 -1.41
C ILE A 168 21.74 3.63 -0.17
N GLY A 169 21.09 4.13 0.89
CA GLY A 169 21.79 4.27 2.17
C GLY A 169 21.97 2.89 2.80
N SER A 170 23.14 2.60 3.33
CA SER A 170 23.27 1.58 4.37
C SER A 170 23.10 2.33 5.70
N LEU A 171 22.20 1.88 6.57
CA LEU A 171 22.18 2.35 7.95
C LEU A 171 23.34 1.58 8.58
N CYS A 172 24.55 2.15 8.47
CA CYS A 172 25.58 1.81 9.44
C CYS A 172 25.05 2.31 10.79
N THR A 173 24.54 1.35 11.57
CA THR A 173 24.38 1.46 13.03
C THR A 173 25.69 1.85 13.70
#